data_AF-A0AAD5TER4-F1
#
_entry.id   AF-A0AAD5TER4-F1
#
_cell.length_a   1.000
_cell.length_b   1.000
_cell.length_c   1.000
_cell.angle_alpha   90.00
_cell.angle_beta   90.00
_cell.angle_gamma   90.00
#
_symmetry.space_group_name_H-M   'P 1'
#
loop_
_entity.id
_entity.type
_entity.pdbx_description
1 polymer ?
#
loop_
_entity_poly.entity_id
_entity_poly.type
_entity_poly.pdbx_seq_one_letter_code
_entity_poly.pdbx_strand_id
1 'polypeptide(L)'
;MHFSSAATLLLVLPAVVSAAPHQARADIVTSSTWSSTATATTATEFASATATATQGTIPRPAGHLCRTAGCNSELCVPAGADSVLSPCIYKPVFACYRSATCGYSATGSGNCGWVETDALEQCIKAAGGV
;
A
#
# COMPACT_ATOMS: atom_id res chain seq x y z
N MET A 1 -27.60 61.84 1.09
CA MET A 1 -28.64 61.01 1.73
C MET A 1 -29.45 60.32 0.64
N HIS A 2 -29.18 59.03 0.39
CA HIS A 2 -30.07 57.98 -0.17
C HIS A 2 -29.18 56.86 -0.74
N PHE A 3 -28.96 55.82 0.08
CA PHE A 3 -28.52 54.51 -0.39
C PHE A 3 -29.79 53.72 -0.71
N SER A 4 -29.99 53.39 -1.98
CA SER A 4 -31.06 52.51 -2.42
C SER A 4 -30.44 51.50 -3.36
N SER A 5 -30.21 50.29 -2.86
CA SER A 5 -30.09 49.13 -3.72
C SER A 5 -30.52 47.90 -2.94
N ALA A 6 -31.60 47.31 -3.42
CA ALA A 6 -32.33 46.22 -2.83
C ALA A 6 -31.45 44.97 -2.71
N ALA A 7 -31.31 44.47 -1.50
CA ALA A 7 -30.76 43.15 -1.24
C ALA A 7 -31.81 42.10 -1.61
N THR A 8 -31.74 41.58 -2.84
CA THR A 8 -32.54 40.44 -3.28
C THR A 8 -32.00 39.19 -2.59
N LEU A 9 -32.66 38.80 -1.51
CA LEU A 9 -32.40 37.59 -0.73
C LEU A 9 -32.83 36.37 -1.55
N LEU A 10 -31.93 35.82 -2.37
CA LEU A 10 -32.12 34.53 -3.05
C LEU A 10 -31.95 33.41 -2.02
N LEU A 11 -33.08 32.88 -1.54
CA LEU A 11 -33.18 31.64 -0.79
C LEU A 11 -32.69 30.47 -1.67
N VAL A 12 -31.44 30.07 -1.49
CA VAL A 12 -30.90 28.84 -2.08
C VAL A 12 -31.38 27.67 -1.22
N LEU A 13 -32.35 26.92 -1.75
CA LEU A 13 -32.82 25.66 -1.19
C LEU A 13 -31.66 24.65 -1.12
N PRO A 14 -31.41 23.99 0.03
CA PRO A 14 -30.46 22.89 0.05
C PRO A 14 -31.05 21.69 -0.70
N ALA A 15 -30.41 21.32 -1.81
CA ALA A 15 -30.64 20.04 -2.47
C ALA A 15 -30.19 18.93 -1.52
N VAL A 16 -31.16 18.24 -0.92
CA VAL A 16 -31.00 16.98 -0.20
C VAL A 16 -30.50 15.91 -1.17
N VAL A 17 -29.19 15.66 -1.18
CA VAL A 17 -28.60 14.50 -1.85
C VAL A 17 -28.86 13.26 -1.00
N SER A 18 -29.67 12.38 -1.59
CA SER A 18 -30.14 11.10 -1.05
C SER A 18 -28.97 10.14 -0.81
N ALA A 19 -28.82 9.67 0.43
CA ALA A 19 -27.91 8.59 0.78
C ALA A 19 -28.47 7.26 0.25
N ALA A 20 -27.79 6.67 -0.74
CA ALA A 20 -28.10 5.34 -1.23
C ALA A 20 -27.57 4.28 -0.24
N PRO A 21 -28.35 3.25 0.13
CA PRO A 21 -27.88 2.18 1.00
C PRO A 21 -26.85 1.30 0.29
N HIS A 22 -25.73 1.04 0.97
CA HIS A 22 -24.73 0.06 0.61
C HIS A 22 -25.37 -1.32 0.39
N GLN A 23 -25.33 -1.81 -0.84
CA GLN A 23 -25.67 -3.20 -1.13
C GLN A 23 -24.51 -4.10 -0.67
N ALA A 24 -24.76 -4.82 0.41
CA ALA A 24 -24.01 -6.00 0.77
C ALA A 24 -24.13 -7.03 -0.35
N ARG A 25 -23.02 -7.35 -1.02
CA ARG A 25 -22.92 -8.52 -1.89
C ARG A 25 -22.52 -9.69 -1.01
N ALA A 26 -23.53 -10.38 -0.48
CA ALA A 26 -23.41 -11.74 -0.02
C ALA A 26 -23.40 -12.69 -1.23
N ASP A 27 -22.61 -13.75 -1.09
CA ASP A 27 -22.59 -14.99 -1.87
C ASP A 27 -22.08 -14.83 -3.31
N ILE A 28 -21.06 -15.57 -3.73
CA ILE A 28 -21.18 -16.99 -4.04
C ILE A 28 -19.83 -17.67 -3.73
N VAL A 29 -19.80 -18.45 -2.65
CA VAL A 29 -18.95 -19.65 -2.59
C VAL A 29 -19.60 -20.65 -3.54
N THR A 30 -19.23 -20.59 -4.82
CA THR A 30 -19.40 -21.75 -5.68
C THR A 30 -18.37 -22.72 -5.17
N SER A 31 -18.84 -23.69 -4.39
CA SER A 31 -18.12 -24.90 -4.08
C SER A 31 -17.63 -25.51 -5.40
N SER A 32 -16.40 -25.20 -5.77
CA SER A 32 -15.64 -25.93 -6.77
C SER A 32 -15.50 -27.36 -6.27
N THR A 33 -16.49 -28.18 -6.58
CA THR A 33 -16.40 -29.64 -6.49
C THR A 33 -15.46 -30.09 -7.59
N TRP A 34 -14.16 -29.82 -7.39
CA TRP A 34 -13.11 -30.41 -8.21
C TRP A 34 -13.12 -31.90 -7.91
N SER A 35 -13.74 -32.67 -8.79
CA SER A 35 -13.65 -34.12 -8.82
C SER A 35 -12.20 -34.53 -9.02
N SER A 36 -11.50 -34.82 -7.93
CA SER A 36 -10.22 -35.51 -7.97
C SER A 36 -10.50 -37.00 -8.18
N THR A 37 -10.36 -37.45 -9.42
CA THR A 37 -10.25 -38.88 -9.71
C THR A 37 -8.96 -39.39 -9.06
N ALA A 38 -9.09 -40.16 -7.99
CA ALA A 38 -7.97 -40.78 -7.30
C ALA A 38 -7.44 -41.94 -8.16
N THR A 39 -6.33 -41.71 -8.84
CA THR A 39 -5.51 -42.81 -9.37
C THR A 39 -4.76 -43.43 -8.18
N ALA A 40 -5.14 -44.65 -7.83
CA ALA A 40 -4.46 -45.44 -6.81
C ALA A 40 -3.08 -45.86 -7.34
N THR A 41 -2.07 -45.04 -7.06
CA THR A 41 -0.67 -45.44 -7.22
C THR A 41 -0.23 -46.10 -5.91
N THR A 42 0.18 -47.35 -6.02
CA THR A 42 0.68 -48.22 -4.96
C THR A 42 1.67 -47.48 -4.06
N ALA A 43 1.37 -47.44 -2.75
CA ALA A 43 2.24 -46.86 -1.74
C ALA A 43 3.51 -47.72 -1.61
N THR A 44 4.62 -47.24 -2.16
CA THR A 44 5.96 -47.63 -1.71
C THR A 44 6.26 -46.82 -0.46
N GLU A 45 6.46 -47.49 0.66
CA GLU A 45 6.83 -46.91 1.95
C GLU A 45 8.18 -46.17 1.84
N PHE A 46 8.12 -44.87 1.58
CA PHE A 46 9.25 -43.99 1.85
C PHE A 46 9.29 -43.73 3.35
N ALA A 47 10.19 -44.45 4.03
CA ALA A 47 10.53 -44.23 5.42
C ALA A 47 10.83 -42.73 5.65
N SER A 48 9.97 -42.09 6.45
CA SER A 48 10.15 -40.74 6.95
C SER A 48 11.42 -40.68 7.80
N ALA A 49 12.52 -40.27 7.17
CA ALA A 49 13.63 -39.69 7.91
C ALA A 49 13.18 -38.30 8.37
N THR A 50 12.94 -38.16 9.67
CA THR A 50 12.72 -36.87 10.32
C THR A 50 14.01 -36.05 10.22
N ALA A 51 14.21 -35.40 9.09
CA ALA A 51 15.20 -34.34 8.97
C ALA A 51 14.61 -33.12 9.68
N THR A 52 15.05 -32.89 10.91
CA THR A 52 14.92 -31.59 11.57
C THR A 52 15.66 -30.58 10.71
N ALA A 53 14.93 -29.96 9.79
CA ALA A 53 15.41 -28.83 9.03
C ALA A 53 15.51 -27.65 10.00
N THR A 54 16.68 -27.49 10.61
CA THR A 54 17.10 -26.17 11.08
C THR A 54 17.01 -25.25 9.87
N GLN A 55 16.01 -24.36 9.85
CA GLN A 55 15.90 -23.31 8.86
C GLN A 55 17.20 -22.50 8.92
N GLY A 56 18.13 -22.84 8.02
CA GLY A 56 19.28 -22.02 7.77
C GLY A 56 18.76 -20.68 7.30
N THR A 57 19.01 -19.63 8.07
CA THR A 57 18.79 -18.26 7.65
C THR A 57 19.75 -17.99 6.49
N ILE A 58 19.32 -18.29 5.26
CA ILE A 58 19.99 -17.77 4.07
C ILE A 58 19.78 -16.26 4.13
N PRO A 59 20.85 -15.43 4.11
CA PRO A 59 20.69 -13.99 4.03
C PRO A 59 20.00 -13.67 2.70
N ARG A 60 18.68 -13.44 2.74
CA ARG A 60 17.95 -12.96 1.57
C ARG A 60 18.51 -11.58 1.24
N PRO A 61 18.99 -11.33 0.01
CA PRO A 61 19.58 -10.04 -0.34
C PRO A 61 18.64 -8.91 0.06
N ALA A 62 19.15 -7.96 0.85
CA ALA A 62 18.37 -6.93 1.53
C ALA A 62 17.56 -6.03 0.57
N GLY A 63 17.93 -6.02 -0.72
CA GLY A 63 17.22 -5.29 -1.79
C GLY A 63 15.79 -5.78 -2.06
N HIS A 64 15.39 -6.95 -1.56
CA HIS A 64 14.02 -7.46 -1.71
C HIS A 64 13.17 -7.35 -0.44
N LEU A 65 13.69 -6.74 0.62
CA LEU A 65 12.96 -6.59 1.89
C LEU A 65 12.02 -5.39 1.89
N CYS A 66 12.29 -4.41 1.03
CA CYS A 66 11.55 -3.16 0.95
C CYS A 66 11.04 -2.91 -0.47
N ARG A 67 9.92 -2.21 -0.59
CA ARG A 67 9.34 -1.79 -1.86
C ARG A 67 8.77 -0.39 -1.75
N THR A 68 8.77 0.32 -2.87
CA THR A 68 8.01 1.56 -3.01
C THR A 68 6.51 1.25 -3.03
N ALA A 69 5.73 2.10 -2.36
CA ALA A 69 4.29 2.00 -2.24
C ALA A 69 3.67 3.40 -2.10
N GLY A 70 2.36 3.44 -1.93
CA GLY A 70 1.59 4.68 -1.85
C GLY A 70 1.12 5.17 -3.22
N CYS A 71 0.06 5.98 -3.21
CA CYS A 71 -0.64 6.43 -4.41
C CYS A 71 0.27 7.32 -5.30
N ASN A 72 1.23 8.01 -4.69
CA ASN A 72 2.19 8.89 -5.34
C ASN A 72 3.62 8.34 -5.33
N SER A 73 3.80 7.07 -4.95
CA SER A 73 5.13 6.45 -4.71
C SER A 73 5.92 7.11 -3.57
N GLU A 74 5.21 7.61 -2.57
CA GLU A 74 5.75 8.37 -1.44
C GLU A 74 6.16 7.50 -0.24
N LEU A 75 5.81 6.21 -0.23
CA LEU A 75 6.10 5.30 0.88
C LEU A 75 7.17 4.28 0.49
N CYS A 76 8.05 3.98 1.44
CA CYS A 76 8.96 2.84 1.38
C CYS A 76 8.61 1.88 2.51
N VAL A 77 8.13 0.68 2.18
CA VAL A 77 7.52 -0.26 3.13
C VAL A 77 8.11 -1.66 2.98
N PRO A 78 7.91 -2.56 3.97
CA PRO A 78 8.27 -3.97 3.81
C PRO A 78 7.61 -4.59 2.58
N ALA A 79 8.35 -5.42 1.85
CA ALA A 79 7.87 -6.05 0.63
C ALA A 79 6.62 -6.91 0.86
N GLY A 80 6.53 -7.56 2.01
CA GLY A 80 5.38 -8.39 2.44
C GLY A 80 4.23 -7.62 3.09
N ALA A 81 4.21 -6.29 3.06
CA ALA A 81 3.08 -5.52 3.59
C ALA A 81 1.86 -5.65 2.64
N ASP A 82 0.83 -6.35 3.10
CA ASP A 82 -0.38 -6.66 2.32
C ASP A 82 -1.27 -5.44 2.07
N SER A 83 -1.34 -4.53 3.04
CA SER A 83 -2.18 -3.33 2.98
C SER A 83 -1.35 -2.08 3.28
N VAL A 84 -1.28 -1.16 2.32
CA VAL A 84 -0.59 0.12 2.47
C VAL A 84 -1.60 1.21 2.15
N LEU A 85 -2.04 1.93 3.19
CA LEU A 85 -2.95 3.06 3.04
C LEU A 85 -2.14 4.33 2.83
N SER A 86 -2.45 5.06 1.75
CA SER A 86 -1.91 6.38 1.47
C SER A 86 -3.01 7.29 0.94
N PRO A 87 -3.09 8.56 1.36
CA PRO A 87 -4.00 9.51 0.73
C PRO A 87 -3.58 9.74 -0.73
N CYS A 88 -4.51 9.64 -1.67
CA CYS A 88 -4.26 9.92 -3.10
C CYS A 88 -4.32 11.42 -3.42
N ILE A 89 -3.68 12.24 -2.59
CA ILE A 89 -3.51 13.68 -2.81
C ILE A 89 -2.07 13.90 -3.24
N TYR A 90 -1.85 14.60 -4.35
CA TYR A 90 -0.50 14.91 -4.80
C TYR A 90 0.08 16.12 -4.05
N LYS A 91 1.32 16.00 -3.59
CA LYS A 91 2.15 17.12 -3.13
C LYS A 91 3.43 17.17 -3.97
N PRO A 92 3.97 18.36 -4.30
CA PRO A 92 5.21 18.49 -5.06
C PRO A 92 6.38 17.68 -4.49
N VAL A 93 6.48 17.57 -3.17
CA VAL A 93 7.51 16.79 -2.46
C VAL A 93 7.55 15.31 -2.87
N PHE A 94 6.42 14.73 -3.31
CA PHE A 94 6.38 13.32 -3.71
C PHE A 94 7.13 13.03 -5.00
N ALA A 95 7.39 14.04 -5.84
CA ALA A 95 8.26 13.89 -7.01
C ALA A 95 9.68 13.49 -6.61
N CYS A 96 10.17 13.94 -5.45
CA CYS A 96 11.52 13.65 -4.96
C CYS A 96 11.75 12.17 -4.66
N TYR A 97 10.70 11.45 -4.24
CA TYR A 97 10.79 10.03 -3.91
C TYR A 97 10.82 9.11 -5.13
N ARG A 98 10.43 9.61 -6.33
CA ARG A 98 10.43 8.80 -7.56
C ARG A 98 11.83 8.35 -8.00
N SER A 99 12.84 9.17 -7.70
CA SER A 99 14.26 8.88 -7.94
C SER A 99 15.00 8.45 -6.68
N ALA A 100 14.33 8.39 -5.53
CA ALA A 100 14.95 8.00 -4.28
C ALA A 100 15.10 6.48 -4.19
N THR A 101 16.09 6.03 -3.43
CA THR A 101 16.31 4.61 -3.17
C THR A 101 15.48 4.19 -1.96
N CYS A 102 14.59 3.21 -2.13
CA CYS A 102 13.89 2.53 -1.03
C CYS A 102 14.70 1.31 -0.57
N GLY A 103 15.05 1.24 0.71
CA GLY A 103 15.95 0.20 1.22
C GLY A 103 15.75 -0.12 2.70
N TYR A 104 16.31 -1.26 3.12
CA TYR A 104 16.31 -1.69 4.51
C TYR A 104 17.44 -0.97 5.26
N SER A 105 17.14 -0.39 6.43
CA SER A 105 18.09 0.36 7.25
C SER A 105 18.57 1.70 6.68
N ALA A 106 17.73 2.35 5.88
CA ALA A 106 17.98 3.70 5.37
C ALA A 106 18.14 4.78 6.47
N THR A 107 17.66 4.50 7.69
CA THR A 107 17.72 5.41 8.85
C THR A 107 18.26 4.72 10.13
N GLY A 108 19.08 3.67 9.97
CA GLY A 108 19.84 3.04 11.08
C GLY A 108 19.02 2.22 12.09
N SER A 109 17.69 2.24 12.03
CA SER A 109 16.80 1.59 13.01
C SER A 109 16.21 0.25 12.54
N GLY A 110 16.78 -0.35 11.49
CA GLY A 110 16.44 -1.70 11.07
C GLY A 110 15.06 -1.88 10.42
N ASN A 111 14.49 -0.81 9.86
CA ASN A 111 13.22 -0.84 9.10
C ASN A 111 13.42 -0.38 7.65
N CYS A 112 12.41 -0.62 6.81
CA CYS A 112 12.35 -0.05 5.47
C CYS A 112 12.19 1.48 5.52
N GLY A 113 12.96 2.19 4.71
CA GLY A 113 12.91 3.65 4.61
C GLY A 113 13.58 4.17 3.35
N TRP A 114 13.40 5.46 3.09
CA TRP A 114 14.09 6.16 2.01
C TRP A 114 15.53 6.43 2.41
N VAL A 115 16.49 6.06 1.54
CA VAL A 115 17.90 6.35 1.74
C VAL A 115 18.11 7.86 1.70
N GLU A 116 18.48 8.41 2.86
CA GLU A 116 18.77 9.83 3.00
C GLU A 116 20.05 10.16 2.23
N THR A 117 19.90 11.00 1.20
CA THR A 117 20.99 11.50 0.37
C THR A 117 20.84 13.01 0.27
N ASP A 118 21.95 13.73 0.12
CA ASP A 118 21.92 15.19 -0.05
C ASP A 118 20.99 15.62 -1.19
N ALA A 119 20.94 14.82 -2.27
CA ALA A 119 20.05 15.08 -3.41
C ALA A 119 18.57 14.97 -3.05
N LEU A 120 18.19 13.93 -2.27
CA LEU A 120 16.83 13.76 -1.79
C LEU A 120 16.44 14.90 -0.84
N GLU A 121 17.29 15.21 0.14
CA GLU A 121 17.05 16.30 1.09
C GLU A 121 16.87 17.65 0.40
N GLN A 122 17.73 17.97 -0.56
CA GLN A 122 17.65 19.22 -1.32
C GLN A 122 16.36 19.30 -2.14
N CYS A 123 15.97 18.20 -2.79
CA CYS A 123 14.70 18.15 -3.53
C CYS A 123 13.52 18.40 -2.60
N ILE A 124 13.48 17.73 -1.44
CA ILE A 124 12.42 17.87 -0.45
C ILE A 124 12.33 19.34 0.02
N LYS A 125 13.46 19.95 0.38
CA LYS A 125 13.53 21.36 0.81
C LYS A 125 13.05 22.30 -0.30
N ALA A 126 13.48 22.09 -1.54
CA ALA A 126 13.06 22.90 -2.69
C ALA A 126 11.56 22.75 -3.01
N ALA A 127 10.99 21.57 -2.77
CA ALA A 127 9.58 21.27 -2.96
C ALA A 127 8.68 21.71 -1.78
N GLY A 128 9.25 22.35 -0.74
CA GLY A 128 8.53 22.83 0.44
C GLY A 128 8.21 21.74 1.48
N GLY A 129 8.93 20.62 1.47
CA GLY A 129 8.95 19.67 2.58
C GLY A 129 9.90 20.13 3.68
N VAL A 130 9.47 19.99 4.95
CA VAL A 130 10.25 20.30 6.15
C VAL A 130 10.48 19.05 6.98
#